data_AF-A0A8T1AEJ8-F1
#
_entry.id   AF-A0A8T1AEJ8-F1
#
_cell.length_a   1.000
_cell.length_b   1.000
_cell.length_c   1.000
_cell.angle_alpha   90.00
_cell.angle_beta   90.00
_cell.angle_gamma   90.00
#
_symmetry.space_group_name_H-M   'P 1'
#
loop_
_entity.id
_entity.type
_entity.pdbx_description
1 polymer ?
#
loop_
_entity_poly.entity_id
_entity_poly.type
_entity_poly.pdbx_seq_one_letter_code
_entity_poly.pdbx_strand_id
1 'polypeptide(L)'
;MTKVMDEGLVSLERRDALACTRGDGQGFAHFAIRVGVRGQFASPAGCIRAVTIQLAQSERDRLRSSTGSTANSLCFFVLDPDRQPSISVMASPHSTPYAAMDSLETGGKLEPSYQHISNPCVLSWNNLSYAVATRKTADAPEGKKTILDNVSGRCAPGELTAIMGPSGSGKTTLVDLLADRISSGEVTGDIELNGEARVAKTFRAVTSYVAQEDSLLGSFTVLETMRMAAKLSLPNSVTSKQIEARVDDVVEAMGLATCRHTLVGDIFRKGLSGGQKRRLSIAIELLSNPSILILDEPTSGLDSSATHNVMKFIVKLCAEGKTIVCTIHQPSSLVYDMFTNVVVLSAGQTVYCGPRRLMIPHFASTGYDCPTYMNPAEYFISLVNTDFEDHADVPKLVQSYAQSEIRKELSNRIESDRKTLQHLPDIEQPSPSALRQFGVLMYRNTLNNIRNPGIYWIRLFMYFCLSFMVGTMYLSTNDD
;
A
#
# COMPACT_ATOMS: atom_id res chain seq x y z
N MET A 1 -48.24 -3.01 -13.97
CA MET A 1 -48.82 -1.89 -13.20
C MET A 1 -47.70 -0.90 -12.94
N THR A 2 -47.83 0.30 -13.50
CA THR A 2 -46.76 1.27 -13.81
C THR A 2 -46.38 2.11 -12.59
N LYS A 3 -45.07 2.40 -12.40
CA LYS A 3 -44.61 3.46 -11.50
C LYS A 3 -43.69 4.40 -12.28
N VAL A 4 -44.04 5.68 -12.25
CA VAL A 4 -43.51 6.79 -13.06
C VAL A 4 -42.22 7.33 -12.42
N MET A 5 -41.18 7.53 -13.24
CA MET A 5 -40.18 8.59 -13.05
C MET A 5 -39.99 9.27 -14.42
N ASP A 6 -39.74 10.58 -14.38
CA ASP A 6 -39.77 11.52 -15.50
C ASP A 6 -38.98 11.08 -16.76
N GLU A 7 -39.51 11.48 -17.91
CA GLU A 7 -39.10 11.24 -19.31
C GLU A 7 -39.63 9.95 -20.00
N GLY A 8 -40.77 10.10 -20.68
CA GLY A 8 -41.16 9.30 -21.87
C GLY A 8 -41.82 7.94 -21.63
N LEU A 9 -43.09 7.79 -22.09
CA LEU A 9 -43.79 6.50 -22.14
C LEU A 9 -43.12 5.52 -23.12
N VAL A 10 -42.67 4.36 -22.63
CA VAL A 10 -42.29 3.21 -23.48
C VAL A 10 -43.29 2.07 -23.23
N SER A 11 -44.08 1.70 -24.24
CA SER A 11 -44.91 0.48 -24.21
C SER A 11 -44.19 -0.66 -24.90
N LEU A 12 -44.00 -1.79 -24.21
CA LEU A 12 -43.40 -3.01 -24.74
C LEU A 12 -44.49 -3.95 -25.31
N GLU A 13 -44.43 -4.25 -26.60
CA GLU A 13 -45.21 -5.33 -27.23
C GLU A 13 -44.33 -6.56 -27.47
N ARG A 14 -44.85 -7.75 -27.15
CA ARG A 14 -44.14 -9.04 -27.21
C ARG A 14 -44.22 -9.62 -28.63
N ARG A 15 -43.10 -9.91 -29.29
CA ARG A 15 -43.07 -10.75 -30.50
C ARG A 15 -41.92 -11.77 -30.47
N ASP A 16 -42.33 -13.03 -30.40
CA ASP A 16 -41.68 -14.33 -30.68
C ASP A 16 -40.16 -14.52 -30.53
N ALA A 17 -39.80 -15.58 -29.78
CA ALA A 17 -38.43 -16.07 -29.58
C ALA A 17 -37.96 -16.91 -30.78
N LEU A 18 -36.77 -16.60 -31.33
CA LEU A 18 -36.11 -17.40 -32.36
C LEU A 18 -35.18 -18.46 -31.73
N ALA A 19 -35.14 -19.63 -32.37
CA ALA A 19 -34.57 -20.87 -31.87
C ALA A 19 -33.03 -20.88 -31.75
N CYS A 20 -32.56 -21.73 -30.82
CA CYS A 20 -31.17 -21.96 -30.41
C CYS A 20 -30.42 -22.82 -31.44
N THR A 21 -29.22 -22.41 -31.87
CA THR A 21 -28.26 -23.28 -32.58
C THR A 21 -27.08 -23.59 -31.67
N ARG A 22 -26.79 -24.89 -31.49
CA ARG A 22 -25.65 -25.40 -30.72
C ARG A 22 -24.37 -25.24 -31.56
N GLY A 23 -23.42 -24.46 -31.05
CA GLY A 23 -22.03 -24.38 -31.50
C GLY A 23 -21.08 -24.64 -30.33
N ASP A 24 -19.92 -25.21 -30.62
CA ASP A 24 -19.14 -26.10 -29.75
C ASP A 24 -18.54 -25.51 -28.45
N GLY A 25 -18.53 -26.36 -27.42
CA GLY A 25 -17.35 -26.56 -26.56
C GLY A 25 -17.15 -25.69 -25.33
N GLN A 26 -17.85 -24.58 -25.15
CA GLN A 26 -17.83 -23.80 -23.90
C GLN A 26 -19.24 -23.29 -23.58
N GLY A 27 -19.73 -23.59 -22.37
CA GLY A 27 -21.12 -23.38 -21.96
C GLY A 27 -21.53 -21.91 -21.79
N PHE A 28 -21.75 -21.20 -22.89
CA PHE A 28 -22.42 -19.90 -22.91
C PHE A 28 -23.61 -19.94 -23.87
N ALA A 29 -24.82 -19.70 -23.35
CA ALA A 29 -26.03 -19.56 -24.15
C ALA A 29 -26.22 -18.09 -24.55
N HIS A 30 -26.23 -17.79 -25.85
CA HIS A 30 -26.57 -16.47 -26.38
C HIS A 30 -28.07 -16.37 -26.68
N PHE A 31 -28.78 -15.43 -26.05
CA PHE A 31 -30.15 -15.06 -26.41
C PHE A 31 -30.16 -13.68 -27.05
N ALA A 32 -30.76 -13.57 -28.25
CA ALA A 32 -31.03 -12.29 -28.90
C ALA A 32 -32.53 -11.98 -28.79
N ILE A 33 -32.89 -10.87 -28.16
CA ILE A 33 -34.27 -10.36 -28.13
C ILE A 33 -34.33 -9.10 -29.00
N ARG A 34 -35.22 -9.09 -29.98
CA ARG A 34 -35.42 -7.95 -30.88
C ARG A 34 -36.41 -6.98 -30.23
N VAL A 35 -35.93 -5.81 -29.80
CA VAL A 35 -36.79 -4.74 -29.24
C VAL A 35 -36.98 -3.67 -30.31
N GLY A 36 -38.23 -3.40 -30.69
CA GLY A 36 -38.57 -2.30 -31.61
C GLY A 36 -38.94 -1.05 -30.83
N VAL A 37 -38.25 0.07 -31.08
CA VAL A 37 -38.59 1.39 -30.52
C VAL A 37 -39.22 2.23 -31.64
N ARG A 38 -40.40 2.82 -31.41
CA ARG A 38 -41.03 3.81 -32.30
C ARG A 38 -40.98 5.19 -31.62
N GLY A 39 -40.18 6.11 -32.16
CA GLY A 39 -40.14 7.52 -31.77
C GLY A 39 -38.96 8.25 -32.40
N GLN A 40 -39.20 9.41 -33.03
CA GLN A 40 -38.16 10.25 -33.62
C GLN A 40 -37.45 11.04 -32.51
N PHE A 41 -36.15 10.81 -32.34
CA PHE A 41 -35.26 11.67 -31.56
C PHE A 41 -34.21 12.26 -32.49
N ALA A 42 -34.22 13.58 -32.64
CA ALA A 42 -33.20 14.33 -33.38
C ALA A 42 -32.35 15.14 -32.39
N SER A 43 -31.03 14.88 -32.34
CA SER A 43 -30.02 15.73 -31.69
C SER A 43 -28.60 15.22 -32.03
N PRO A 44 -27.58 16.10 -32.07
CA PRO A 44 -26.39 15.92 -32.91
C PRO A 44 -25.26 15.10 -32.27
N ALA A 45 -24.60 14.32 -33.15
CA ALA A 45 -23.26 13.74 -33.05
C ALA A 45 -22.77 13.17 -31.70
N GLY A 46 -22.86 11.83 -31.57
CA GLY A 46 -21.75 11.07 -30.97
C GLY A 46 -21.89 10.54 -29.54
N CYS A 47 -23.09 10.42 -28.96
CA CYS A 47 -23.25 9.90 -27.58
C CYS A 47 -24.03 8.57 -27.55
N ILE A 48 -23.36 7.48 -27.15
CA ILE A 48 -24.00 6.19 -26.84
C ILE A 48 -24.68 6.33 -25.47
N ARG A 49 -26.01 6.21 -25.40
CA ARG A 49 -26.75 6.16 -24.12
C ARG A 49 -27.09 4.71 -23.78
N ALA A 50 -26.61 4.23 -22.63
CA ALA A 50 -27.03 2.95 -22.05
C ALA A 50 -28.40 3.09 -21.40
N VAL A 51 -29.33 2.16 -21.66
CA VAL A 51 -30.65 2.10 -21.02
C VAL A 51 -30.68 0.91 -20.07
N THR A 52 -30.86 1.17 -18.78
CA THR A 52 -30.97 0.12 -17.75
C THR A 52 -32.44 -0.27 -17.60
N ILE A 53 -32.81 -1.51 -17.95
CA ILE A 53 -34.17 -2.04 -17.76
C ILE A 53 -34.18 -2.97 -16.54
N GLN A 54 -35.00 -2.65 -15.52
CA GLN A 54 -35.21 -3.54 -14.37
C GLN A 54 -36.25 -4.64 -14.70
N LEU A 55 -35.84 -5.91 -14.64
CA LEU A 55 -36.74 -7.06 -14.80
C LEU A 55 -37.52 -7.38 -13.51
N ALA A 56 -38.77 -7.80 -13.68
CA ALA A 56 -39.60 -8.32 -12.60
C ALA A 56 -38.94 -9.56 -11.96
N GLN A 57 -39.19 -9.75 -10.66
CA GLN A 57 -38.49 -10.73 -9.82
C GLN A 57 -38.73 -12.19 -10.28
N SER A 58 -39.93 -12.50 -10.77
CA SER A 58 -40.30 -13.83 -11.27
C SER A 58 -39.54 -14.26 -12.54
N GLU A 59 -39.15 -13.32 -13.40
CA GLU A 59 -38.36 -13.59 -14.61
C GLU A 59 -36.87 -13.83 -14.27
N ARG A 60 -36.35 -13.15 -13.23
CA ARG A 60 -34.99 -13.37 -12.72
C ARG A 60 -34.81 -14.77 -12.15
N ASP A 61 -35.80 -15.27 -11.42
CA ASP A 61 -35.72 -16.59 -10.79
C ASP A 61 -35.81 -17.73 -11.82
N ARG A 62 -36.60 -17.56 -12.90
CA ARG A 62 -36.63 -18.51 -14.02
C ARG A 62 -35.31 -18.58 -14.77
N LEU A 63 -34.67 -17.44 -15.07
CA LEU A 63 -33.38 -17.41 -15.77
C LEU A 63 -32.26 -18.08 -14.93
N ARG A 64 -32.24 -17.85 -13.61
CA ARG A 64 -31.30 -18.49 -12.67
C ARG A 64 -31.40 -20.01 -12.66
N SER A 65 -32.60 -20.57 -12.75
CA SER A 65 -32.79 -22.04 -12.79
C SER A 65 -32.27 -22.70 -14.07
N SER A 66 -32.08 -21.96 -15.17
CA SER A 66 -31.67 -22.52 -16.47
C SER A 66 -30.18 -22.38 -16.78
N THR A 67 -29.46 -21.41 -16.18
CA THR A 67 -28.06 -21.09 -16.53
C THR A 67 -27.05 -21.25 -15.39
N GLY A 68 -27.48 -21.48 -14.15
CA GLY A 68 -26.57 -21.71 -13.01
C GLY A 68 -25.66 -20.54 -12.63
N SER A 69 -25.90 -19.33 -13.14
CA SER A 69 -25.07 -18.13 -12.91
C SER A 69 -25.66 -17.19 -11.86
N THR A 70 -24.80 -16.60 -11.01
CA THR A 70 -25.16 -15.71 -9.88
C THR A 70 -25.10 -14.21 -10.21
N ALA A 71 -24.94 -13.82 -11.48
CA ALA A 71 -24.83 -12.41 -11.87
C ALA A 71 -26.12 -11.61 -11.59
N ASN A 72 -25.98 -10.45 -10.92
CA ASN A 72 -27.10 -9.64 -10.41
C ASN A 72 -27.60 -8.53 -11.36
N SER A 73 -27.09 -8.40 -12.59
CA SER A 73 -27.60 -7.45 -13.58
C SER A 73 -27.21 -7.84 -15.01
N LEU A 74 -28.15 -7.68 -15.96
CA LEU A 74 -27.95 -7.82 -17.40
C LEU A 74 -28.10 -6.44 -18.04
N CYS A 75 -27.07 -5.97 -18.76
CA CYS A 75 -27.14 -4.76 -19.58
C CYS A 75 -27.41 -5.14 -21.04
N PHE A 76 -28.35 -4.46 -21.68
CA PHE A 76 -28.62 -4.60 -23.12
C PHE A 76 -28.13 -3.36 -23.86
N PHE A 77 -27.44 -3.56 -24.98
CA PHE A 77 -27.04 -2.49 -25.90
C PHE A 77 -27.97 -2.53 -27.13
N VAL A 78 -28.52 -1.39 -27.53
CA VAL A 78 -29.21 -1.25 -28.82
C VAL A 78 -28.15 -0.97 -29.88
N LEU A 79 -27.93 -1.93 -30.79
CA LEU A 79 -27.05 -1.73 -31.94
C LEU A 79 -27.81 -1.00 -33.05
N ASP A 80 -27.16 0.02 -33.59
CA ASP A 80 -27.52 0.74 -34.82
C ASP A 80 -27.56 -0.26 -36.01
N PRO A 81 -28.62 -0.30 -36.84
CA PRO A 81 -28.81 -1.34 -37.85
C PRO A 81 -27.76 -1.41 -38.98
N ASP A 82 -26.84 -0.45 -39.12
CA ASP A 82 -25.95 -0.33 -40.29
C ASP A 82 -24.43 -0.51 -40.05
N ARG A 83 -24.00 -1.11 -38.93
CA ARG A 83 -22.57 -1.45 -38.71
C ARG A 83 -22.33 -2.93 -38.38
N GLN A 84 -21.37 -3.53 -39.09
CA GLN A 84 -20.92 -4.92 -38.88
C GLN A 84 -20.51 -5.20 -37.42
N PRO A 85 -20.75 -6.42 -36.90
CA PRO A 85 -20.51 -6.73 -35.49
C PRO A 85 -19.01 -6.95 -35.22
N SER A 86 -18.38 -6.02 -34.51
CA SER A 86 -17.16 -6.29 -33.74
C SER A 86 -17.53 -6.47 -32.27
N ILE A 87 -17.39 -7.69 -31.76
CA ILE A 87 -17.63 -8.01 -30.34
C ILE A 87 -16.43 -7.51 -29.54
N SER A 88 -16.58 -6.40 -28.81
CA SER A 88 -15.66 -6.01 -27.75
C SER A 88 -16.39 -6.12 -26.41
N VAL A 89 -15.95 -7.05 -25.56
CA VAL A 89 -16.44 -7.20 -24.18
C VAL A 89 -15.82 -6.08 -23.35
N MET A 90 -16.56 -4.99 -23.09
CA MET A 90 -16.19 -4.06 -22.03
C MET A 90 -16.77 -4.57 -20.71
N ALA A 91 -15.87 -4.93 -19.80
CA ALA A 91 -16.20 -5.25 -18.41
C ALA A 91 -16.81 -4.01 -17.72
N SER A 92 -17.76 -4.27 -16.83
CA SER A 92 -18.43 -3.25 -15.99
C SER A 92 -17.42 -2.46 -15.13
N PRO A 93 -17.75 -1.24 -14.65
CA PRO A 93 -16.85 -0.43 -13.81
C PRO A 93 -16.68 -0.97 -12.38
N HIS A 94 -17.06 -2.22 -12.13
CA HIS A 94 -16.83 -2.94 -10.87
C HIS A 94 -16.01 -4.21 -11.06
N SER A 95 -15.15 -4.27 -12.09
CA SER A 95 -13.99 -5.15 -12.05
C SER A 95 -13.02 -4.63 -11.00
N THR A 96 -12.71 -5.44 -9.98
CA THR A 96 -11.63 -5.17 -9.04
C THR A 96 -10.35 -4.86 -9.81
N PRO A 97 -9.51 -3.90 -9.37
CA PRO A 97 -8.26 -3.53 -10.06
C PRO A 97 -7.27 -4.70 -10.22
N TYR A 98 -7.52 -5.79 -9.51
CA TYR A 98 -6.85 -7.09 -9.63
C TYR A 98 -6.90 -7.73 -11.01
N ALA A 99 -8.08 -7.77 -11.63
CA ALA A 99 -8.24 -8.48 -12.90
C ALA A 99 -7.51 -7.77 -14.04
N ALA A 100 -7.32 -6.45 -13.96
CA ALA A 100 -6.58 -5.69 -14.97
C ALA A 100 -5.07 -5.97 -14.92
N MET A 101 -4.50 -6.19 -13.72
CA MET A 101 -3.11 -6.68 -13.62
C MET A 101 -2.99 -8.16 -14.05
N ASP A 102 -3.97 -9.00 -13.71
CA ASP A 102 -3.96 -10.43 -14.09
C ASP A 102 -4.18 -10.66 -15.60
N SER A 103 -4.98 -9.82 -16.28
CA SER A 103 -5.26 -9.94 -17.73
C SER A 103 -4.22 -9.29 -18.63
N LEU A 104 -3.27 -8.53 -18.08
CA LEU A 104 -2.12 -7.97 -18.81
C LEU A 104 -0.92 -8.93 -18.89
N GLU A 105 -0.87 -10.01 -18.10
CA GLU A 105 0.28 -10.93 -18.04
C GLU A 105 0.04 -12.34 -18.62
N THR A 106 -1.08 -12.57 -19.32
CA THR A 106 -1.30 -13.87 -19.98
C THR A 106 -0.62 -13.90 -21.36
N GLY A 107 0.67 -14.27 -21.40
CA GLY A 107 1.28 -14.87 -22.61
C GLY A 107 2.40 -14.12 -23.33
N GLY A 108 3.01 -13.09 -22.74
CA GLY A 108 4.22 -12.46 -23.31
C GLY A 108 5.21 -12.04 -22.22
N LYS A 109 6.51 -12.25 -22.45
CA LYS A 109 7.57 -11.57 -21.68
C LYS A 109 7.40 -10.06 -21.88
N LEU A 110 6.64 -9.41 -21.00
CA LEU A 110 6.49 -7.96 -20.99
C LEU A 110 7.65 -7.37 -20.18
N GLU A 111 8.60 -6.79 -20.91
CA GLU A 111 9.49 -5.75 -20.37
C GLU A 111 8.61 -4.65 -19.75
N PRO A 112 8.84 -4.22 -18.51
CA PRO A 112 8.03 -3.19 -17.87
C PRO A 112 8.13 -1.89 -18.66
N SER A 113 7.03 -1.46 -19.28
CA SER A 113 6.96 -0.18 -19.99
C SER A 113 6.82 0.96 -18.98
N TYR A 114 7.94 1.60 -18.64
CA TYR A 114 7.98 2.74 -17.71
C TYR A 114 7.56 4.09 -18.35
N GLN A 115 7.06 4.09 -19.59
CA GLN A 115 6.88 5.29 -20.42
C GLN A 115 5.88 6.33 -19.86
N HIS A 116 5.00 5.94 -18.92
CA HIS A 116 4.01 6.82 -18.32
C HIS A 116 4.32 7.25 -16.88
N ILE A 117 5.44 6.80 -16.29
CA ILE A 117 5.79 7.08 -14.89
C ILE A 117 6.74 8.28 -14.85
N SER A 118 6.36 9.32 -14.10
CA SER A 118 7.09 10.59 -14.11
C SER A 118 8.46 10.57 -13.43
N ASN A 119 8.87 9.46 -12.79
CA ASN A 119 10.22 9.16 -12.26
C ASN A 119 10.31 7.69 -11.76
N PRO A 120 10.55 6.70 -12.63
CA PRO A 120 10.69 5.31 -12.20
C PRO A 120 11.95 5.14 -11.32
N CYS A 121 11.78 4.62 -10.11
CA CYS A 121 12.87 4.31 -9.18
C CYS A 121 12.82 2.83 -8.78
N VAL A 122 13.79 2.04 -9.22
CA VAL A 122 13.99 0.65 -8.83
C VAL A 122 14.97 0.61 -7.66
N LEU A 123 14.61 -0.11 -6.61
CA LEU A 123 15.47 -0.40 -5.47
C LEU A 123 15.88 -1.87 -5.53
N SER A 124 17.18 -2.13 -5.58
CA SER A 124 17.74 -3.49 -5.56
C SER A 124 18.78 -3.62 -4.45
N TRP A 125 18.91 -4.83 -3.92
CA TRP A 125 19.96 -5.18 -2.97
C TRP A 125 20.48 -6.57 -3.29
N ASN A 126 21.79 -6.74 -3.23
CA ASN A 126 22.47 -7.99 -3.52
C ASN A 126 23.42 -8.35 -2.39
N ASN A 127 23.35 -9.62 -1.99
CA ASN A 127 24.25 -10.23 -1.02
C ASN A 127 24.40 -9.43 0.28
N LEU A 128 23.28 -8.87 0.74
CA LEU A 128 23.23 -7.96 1.87
C LEU A 128 23.33 -8.75 3.19
N SER A 129 24.38 -8.49 3.97
CA SER A 129 24.53 -9.02 5.32
C SER A 129 24.71 -7.89 6.33
N TYR A 130 24.20 -8.10 7.54
CA TYR A 130 24.28 -7.13 8.62
C TYR A 130 24.59 -7.82 9.95
N ALA A 131 25.64 -7.35 10.60
CA ALA A 131 26.08 -7.86 11.90
C ALA A 131 26.19 -6.74 12.94
N VAL A 132 25.74 -7.03 14.15
CA VAL A 132 25.80 -6.11 15.30
C VAL A 132 26.82 -6.63 16.30
N ALA A 133 27.63 -5.72 16.85
CA ALA A 133 28.52 -6.03 17.96
C ALA A 133 27.68 -6.29 19.23
N THR A 134 27.83 -7.47 19.81
CA THR A 134 27.18 -7.88 21.06
C THR A 134 28.23 -8.18 22.12
N ARG A 135 27.83 -8.17 23.40
CA ARG A 135 28.70 -8.75 24.44
C ARG A 135 28.93 -10.23 24.12
N LYS A 136 30.13 -10.72 24.44
CA LYS A 136 30.44 -12.14 24.29
C LYS A 136 29.47 -12.96 25.15
N THR A 137 28.68 -13.80 24.50
CA THR A 137 27.77 -14.76 25.12
C THR A 137 28.10 -16.15 24.59
N ALA A 138 27.53 -17.21 25.19
CA ALA A 138 27.72 -18.59 24.70
C ALA A 138 27.33 -18.74 23.22
N ASP A 139 26.28 -18.03 22.78
CA ASP A 139 25.79 -18.05 21.39
C ASP A 139 26.55 -17.11 20.43
N ALA A 140 27.36 -16.19 20.95
CA ALA A 140 28.13 -15.22 20.15
C ALA A 140 29.56 -15.07 20.71
N PRO A 141 30.44 -16.08 20.50
CA PRO A 141 31.79 -16.12 21.08
C PRO A 141 32.71 -15.00 20.57
N GLU A 142 32.49 -14.51 19.35
CA GLU A 142 33.23 -13.39 18.77
C GLU A 142 32.67 -12.02 19.18
N GLY A 143 31.56 -11.97 19.93
CA GLY A 143 30.87 -10.72 20.24
C GLY A 143 30.27 -10.04 19.01
N LYS A 144 29.94 -10.82 17.97
CA LYS A 144 29.19 -10.37 16.80
C LYS A 144 27.98 -11.28 16.62
N LYS A 145 26.81 -10.66 16.40
CA LYS A 145 25.57 -11.36 16.05
C LYS A 145 25.14 -10.93 14.66
N THR A 146 25.16 -11.86 13.72
CA THR A 146 24.60 -11.67 12.37
C THR A 146 23.08 -11.64 12.47
N ILE A 147 22.47 -10.58 11.95
CA ILE A 147 21.01 -10.39 11.92
C ILE A 147 20.47 -10.66 10.53
N LEU A 148 21.21 -10.29 9.48
CA LEU A 148 20.90 -10.59 8.09
C LEU A 148 22.10 -11.26 7.45
N ASP A 149 21.84 -12.29 6.64
CA ASP A 149 22.85 -13.09 5.97
C ASP A 149 22.50 -13.31 4.49
N ASN A 150 23.28 -12.65 3.62
CA ASN A 150 23.26 -12.79 2.17
C ASN A 150 21.86 -12.60 1.52
N VAL A 151 21.14 -11.57 1.97
CA VAL A 151 19.78 -11.27 1.52
C VAL A 151 19.84 -10.52 0.18
N SER A 152 19.02 -10.92 -0.80
CA SER A 152 18.96 -10.29 -2.13
C SER A 152 17.51 -10.08 -2.56
N GLY A 153 17.25 -9.00 -3.29
CA GLY A 153 15.89 -8.66 -3.74
C GLY A 153 15.83 -7.39 -4.60
N ARG A 154 14.64 -7.14 -5.14
CA ARG A 154 14.36 -6.05 -6.07
C ARG A 154 12.93 -5.56 -5.87
N CYS A 155 12.71 -4.26 -5.99
CA CYS A 155 11.40 -3.62 -5.99
C CYS A 155 11.36 -2.56 -7.09
N ALA A 156 10.40 -2.64 -8.00
CA ALA A 156 10.28 -1.71 -9.12
C ALA A 156 8.98 -0.87 -9.09
N PRO A 157 8.93 0.21 -9.89
CA PRO A 157 7.75 1.06 -10.01
C PRO A 157 6.52 0.25 -10.43
N GLY A 158 5.40 0.48 -9.75
CA GLY A 158 4.16 -0.27 -10.01
C GLY A 158 4.07 -1.59 -9.24
N GLU A 159 5.15 -2.05 -8.62
CA GLU A 159 5.15 -3.27 -7.81
C GLU A 159 4.88 -2.95 -6.34
N LEU A 160 4.08 -3.81 -5.70
CA LEU A 160 3.94 -3.86 -4.26
C LEU A 160 4.67 -5.10 -3.72
N THR A 161 5.77 -4.88 -3.01
CA THR A 161 6.58 -5.95 -2.42
C THR A 161 6.30 -6.08 -0.92
N ALA A 162 5.87 -7.27 -0.51
CA ALA A 162 5.69 -7.61 0.90
C ALA A 162 6.87 -8.41 1.45
N ILE A 163 7.46 -7.95 2.55
CA ILE A 163 8.45 -8.66 3.34
C ILE A 163 7.73 -9.35 4.50
N MET A 164 7.77 -10.68 4.49
CA MET A 164 7.07 -11.56 5.42
C MET A 164 8.05 -12.50 6.11
N GLY A 165 7.65 -13.05 7.26
CA GLY A 165 8.47 -13.96 8.05
C GLY A 165 8.13 -13.90 9.54
N PRO A 166 8.59 -14.88 10.34
CA PRO A 166 8.33 -14.95 11.76
C PRO A 166 8.93 -13.77 12.52
N SER A 167 8.50 -13.59 13.76
CA SER A 167 9.09 -12.59 14.67
C SER A 167 10.59 -12.85 14.80
N GLY A 168 11.41 -11.78 14.79
CA GLY A 168 12.87 -11.91 14.88
C GLY A 168 13.58 -12.34 13.59
N SER A 169 12.89 -12.54 12.46
CA SER A 169 13.54 -12.94 11.19
C SER A 169 14.35 -11.85 10.49
N GLY A 170 14.40 -10.63 11.04
CA GLY A 170 15.15 -9.50 10.47
C GLY A 170 14.34 -8.60 9.50
N LYS A 171 13.01 -8.70 9.43
CA LYS A 171 12.16 -7.87 8.54
C LYS A 171 12.37 -6.37 8.73
N THR A 172 12.16 -5.88 9.95
CA THR A 172 12.35 -4.46 10.30
C THR A 172 13.79 -4.03 10.07
N THR A 173 14.76 -4.90 10.42
CA THR A 173 16.17 -4.64 10.16
C THR A 173 16.48 -4.51 8.66
N LEU A 174 15.92 -5.35 7.80
CA LEU A 174 16.07 -5.24 6.35
C LEU A 174 15.48 -3.91 5.85
N VAL A 175 14.28 -3.57 6.29
CA VAL A 175 13.61 -2.32 5.87
C VAL A 175 14.34 -1.08 6.38
N ASP A 176 14.86 -1.09 7.61
CA ASP A 176 15.68 0.00 8.15
C ASP A 176 17.02 0.14 7.42
N LEU A 177 17.61 -0.99 7.00
CA LEU A 177 18.84 -1.01 6.22
C LEU A 177 18.57 -0.43 4.83
N LEU A 178 17.51 -0.87 4.14
CA LEU A 178 17.08 -0.34 2.85
C LEU A 178 16.79 1.17 2.94
N ALA A 179 16.17 1.62 4.04
CA ALA A 179 15.85 3.02 4.28
C ALA A 179 17.03 3.92 4.73
N ASP A 180 18.26 3.39 4.81
CA ASP A 180 19.46 4.11 5.28
C ASP A 180 19.31 4.65 6.72
N ARG A 181 18.62 3.92 7.60
CA ARG A 181 18.34 4.32 9.00
C ARG A 181 19.27 3.69 10.04
N ILE A 182 20.10 2.73 9.64
CA ILE A 182 21.04 2.05 10.53
C ILE A 182 22.31 2.88 10.66
N SER A 183 22.66 3.27 11.89
CA SER A 183 23.84 4.10 12.20
C SER A 183 25.02 3.31 12.79
N SER A 184 24.84 2.04 13.13
CA SER A 184 25.83 1.19 13.79
C SER A 184 25.78 -0.23 13.25
N GLY A 185 26.84 -1.00 13.46
CA GLY A 185 26.98 -2.36 12.92
C GLY A 185 27.74 -2.40 11.60
N GLU A 186 28.05 -3.60 11.16
CA GLU A 186 28.81 -3.89 9.94
C GLU A 186 27.82 -4.33 8.85
N VAL A 187 27.74 -3.54 7.77
CA VAL A 187 26.91 -3.84 6.59
C VAL A 187 27.85 -4.28 5.48
N THR A 188 27.57 -5.42 4.86
CA THR A 188 28.25 -5.90 3.65
C THR A 188 27.21 -6.17 2.56
N GLY A 189 27.65 -6.15 1.30
CA GLY A 189 26.77 -6.26 0.14
C GLY A 189 26.42 -4.90 -0.47
N ASP A 190 25.63 -4.93 -1.55
CA ASP A 190 25.35 -3.77 -2.38
C ASP A 190 23.88 -3.39 -2.30
N ILE A 191 23.60 -2.09 -2.18
CA ILE A 191 22.27 -1.51 -2.31
C ILE A 191 22.32 -0.49 -3.42
N GLU A 192 21.48 -0.69 -4.41
CA GLU A 192 21.47 0.07 -5.64
C GLU A 192 20.12 0.74 -5.85
N LEU A 193 20.17 1.96 -6.36
CA LEU A 193 19.03 2.73 -6.80
C LEU A 193 19.18 2.94 -8.31
N ASN A 194 18.26 2.41 -9.10
CA ASN A 194 18.36 2.40 -10.57
C ASN A 194 19.69 1.82 -11.09
N GLY A 195 20.26 0.83 -10.38
CA GLY A 195 21.51 0.18 -10.76
C GLY A 195 22.79 0.96 -10.43
N GLU A 196 22.69 2.13 -9.80
CA GLU A 196 23.82 2.85 -9.22
C GLU A 196 23.88 2.66 -7.70
N ALA A 197 25.08 2.69 -7.13
CA ALA A 197 25.27 2.55 -5.68
C ALA A 197 24.51 3.65 -4.91
N ARG A 198 23.87 3.26 -3.80
CA ARG A 198 23.06 4.17 -3.00
C ARG A 198 23.88 5.35 -2.44
N VAL A 199 23.58 6.56 -2.92
CA VAL A 199 24.06 7.82 -2.33
C VAL A 199 23.03 8.34 -1.33
N ALA A 200 23.41 8.48 -0.05
CA ALA A 200 22.50 8.83 1.04
C ALA A 200 21.69 10.13 0.81
N LYS A 201 22.31 11.18 0.23
CA LYS A 201 21.65 12.46 -0.06
C LYS A 201 20.51 12.30 -1.06
N THR A 202 20.79 11.68 -2.22
CA THR A 202 19.82 11.44 -3.28
C THR A 202 18.75 10.45 -2.84
N PHE A 203 19.15 9.38 -2.14
CA PHE A 203 18.24 8.36 -1.66
C PHE A 203 17.17 8.94 -0.71
N ARG A 204 17.56 9.79 0.25
CA ARG A 204 16.61 10.45 1.15
C ARG A 204 15.69 11.46 0.46
N ALA A 205 16.06 11.96 -0.71
CA ALA A 205 15.23 12.87 -1.48
C ALA A 205 14.13 12.14 -2.28
N VAL A 206 14.35 10.87 -2.63
CA VAL A 206 13.40 10.06 -3.43
C VAL A 206 12.61 9.04 -2.63
N THR A 207 13.06 8.74 -1.41
CA THR A 207 12.46 7.72 -0.55
C THR A 207 11.80 8.37 0.67
N SER A 208 10.61 7.89 1.03
CA SER A 208 9.98 8.15 2.34
C SER A 208 9.80 6.85 3.12
N TYR A 209 9.83 6.96 4.45
CA TYR A 209 9.71 5.82 5.37
C TYR A 209 8.59 6.08 6.37
N VAL A 210 7.63 5.17 6.46
CA VAL A 210 6.57 5.15 7.46
C VAL A 210 6.91 4.12 8.53
N ALA A 211 7.18 4.57 9.74
CA ALA A 211 7.48 3.71 10.87
C ALA A 211 6.27 2.88 11.32
N GLN A 212 6.52 1.82 12.08
CA GLN A 212 5.45 1.01 12.69
C GLN A 212 4.56 1.85 13.62
N GLU A 213 5.15 2.68 14.48
CA GLU A 213 4.40 3.54 15.41
C GLU A 213 4.16 4.95 14.83
N ASP A 214 2.90 5.37 14.89
CA ASP A 214 2.46 6.69 14.44
C ASP A 214 2.76 7.76 15.51
N SER A 215 3.81 8.57 15.33
CA SER A 215 4.13 9.67 16.25
C SER A 215 3.32 10.95 15.95
N LEU A 216 1.99 10.88 16.10
CA LEU A 216 1.09 12.00 15.81
C LEU A 216 0.65 12.75 17.08
N LEU A 217 0.60 14.08 17.02
CA LEU A 217 0.15 14.91 18.14
C LEU A 217 -1.39 14.95 18.19
N GLY A 218 -1.97 14.35 19.23
CA GLY A 218 -3.43 14.21 19.37
C GLY A 218 -4.24 15.51 19.50
N SER A 219 -3.60 16.62 19.88
CA SER A 219 -4.21 17.94 20.09
C SER A 219 -4.44 18.76 18.81
N PHE A 220 -4.00 18.25 17.66
CA PHE A 220 -4.14 18.89 16.36
C PHE A 220 -5.16 18.19 15.49
N THR A 221 -5.72 18.93 14.53
CA THR A 221 -6.55 18.35 13.47
C THR A 221 -5.72 17.70 12.37
N VAL A 222 -6.35 16.85 11.56
CA VAL A 222 -5.73 16.28 10.32
C VAL A 222 -5.12 17.40 9.48
N LEU A 223 -5.88 18.46 9.19
CA LEU A 223 -5.43 19.56 8.35
C LEU A 223 -4.26 20.34 8.95
N GLU A 224 -4.32 20.66 10.24
CA GLU A 224 -3.21 21.34 10.93
C GLU A 224 -1.93 20.51 10.89
N THR A 225 -2.06 19.20 11.13
CA THR A 225 -0.94 18.25 11.11
C THR A 225 -0.30 18.19 9.72
N MET A 226 -1.11 18.02 8.67
CA MET A 226 -0.67 18.00 7.28
C MET A 226 -0.01 19.32 6.85
N ARG A 227 -0.60 20.47 7.20
CA ARG A 227 -0.03 21.80 6.90
C ARG A 227 1.32 22.01 7.57
N MET A 228 1.45 21.64 8.84
CA MET A 228 2.71 21.76 9.56
C MET A 228 3.77 20.82 8.98
N ALA A 229 3.40 19.58 8.69
CA ALA A 229 4.29 18.61 8.03
C ALA A 229 4.79 19.15 6.67
N ALA A 230 3.88 19.64 5.83
CA ALA A 230 4.23 20.20 4.52
C ALA A 230 5.17 21.40 4.63
N LYS A 231 4.93 22.30 5.59
CA LYS A 231 5.83 23.45 5.85
C LYS A 231 7.20 23.04 6.39
N LEU A 232 7.32 21.87 7.00
CA LEU A 232 8.59 21.34 7.50
C LEU A 232 9.37 20.56 6.43
N SER A 233 8.68 19.87 5.53
CA SER A 233 9.29 18.99 4.52
C SER A 233 9.59 19.68 3.18
N LEU A 234 8.72 20.58 2.71
CA LEU A 234 8.84 21.17 1.37
C LEU A 234 9.89 22.29 1.29
N PRO A 235 10.54 22.55 0.15
CA PRO A 235 11.50 23.64 0.04
C PRO A 235 10.86 25.04 0.20
N ASN A 236 11.68 26.08 0.43
CA ASN A 236 11.18 27.47 0.57
C ASN A 236 10.69 28.07 -0.76
N SER A 237 11.05 27.46 -1.89
CA SER A 237 10.56 27.85 -3.21
C SER A 237 9.06 27.62 -3.39
N VAL A 238 8.47 26.73 -2.58
CA VAL A 238 7.04 26.41 -2.64
C VAL A 238 6.24 27.46 -1.88
N THR A 239 5.31 28.10 -2.57
CA THR A 239 4.42 29.12 -2.00
C THR A 239 3.36 28.49 -1.08
N SER A 240 2.85 29.26 -0.11
CA SER A 240 1.77 28.81 0.77
C SER A 240 0.55 28.28 0.00
N LYS A 241 0.22 28.87 -1.16
CA LYS A 241 -0.89 28.40 -2.01
C LYS A 241 -0.64 27.01 -2.60
N GLN A 242 0.59 26.74 -3.05
CA GLN A 242 0.99 25.42 -3.54
C GLN A 242 1.05 24.38 -2.41
N ILE A 243 1.45 24.79 -1.20
CA ILE A 243 1.40 23.93 -0.01
C ILE A 243 -0.03 23.51 0.28
N GLU A 244 -0.97 24.46 0.33
CA GLU A 244 -2.38 24.16 0.57
C GLU A 244 -2.95 23.24 -0.53
N ALA A 245 -2.73 23.55 -1.82
CA ALA A 245 -3.19 22.68 -2.91
C ALA A 245 -2.66 21.24 -2.76
N ARG A 246 -1.37 21.07 -2.46
CA ARG A 246 -0.79 19.74 -2.24
C ARG A 246 -1.37 19.03 -1.03
N VAL A 247 -1.65 19.75 0.06
CA VAL A 247 -2.29 19.17 1.25
C VAL A 247 -3.71 18.71 0.92
N ASP A 248 -4.47 19.50 0.17
CA ASP A 248 -5.82 19.15 -0.29
C ASP A 248 -5.79 17.88 -1.16
N ASP A 249 -4.87 17.82 -2.13
CA ASP A 249 -4.72 16.67 -3.03
C ASP A 249 -4.41 15.37 -2.26
N VAL A 250 -3.48 15.42 -1.31
CA VAL A 250 -3.08 14.24 -0.52
C VAL A 250 -4.18 13.82 0.45
N VAL A 251 -4.88 14.77 1.07
CA VAL A 251 -6.03 14.47 1.96
C VAL A 251 -7.16 13.78 1.19
N GLU A 252 -7.42 14.22 -0.04
CA GLU A 252 -8.40 13.58 -0.92
C GLU A 252 -7.93 12.19 -1.37
N ALA A 253 -6.68 12.07 -1.83
CA ALA A 253 -6.10 10.81 -2.30
C ALA A 253 -6.14 9.71 -1.23
N MET A 254 -5.93 10.06 0.04
CA MET A 254 -5.97 9.15 1.18
C MET A 254 -7.38 8.96 1.78
N GLY A 255 -8.41 9.59 1.21
CA GLY A 255 -9.78 9.50 1.67
C GLY A 255 -9.97 10.02 3.10
N LEU A 256 -9.28 11.11 3.44
CA LEU A 256 -9.31 11.79 4.74
C LEU A 256 -10.14 13.09 4.71
N ALA A 257 -10.78 13.43 3.59
CA ALA A 257 -11.55 14.65 3.41
C ALA A 257 -12.67 14.81 4.47
N THR A 258 -13.37 13.72 4.80
CA THR A 258 -14.45 13.73 5.79
C THR A 258 -13.97 14.01 7.23
N CYS A 259 -12.72 13.69 7.55
CA CYS A 259 -12.13 13.91 8.87
C CYS A 259 -11.08 15.03 8.90
N ARG A 260 -11.05 15.89 7.87
CA ARG A 260 -10.09 17.00 7.71
C ARG A 260 -9.97 17.91 8.94
N HIS A 261 -11.09 18.21 9.59
CA HIS A 261 -11.16 19.07 10.78
C HIS A 261 -11.29 18.28 12.09
N THR A 262 -11.23 16.96 12.02
CA THR A 262 -11.27 16.10 13.20
C THR A 262 -9.90 16.10 13.88
N LEU A 263 -9.90 16.12 15.22
CA LEU A 263 -8.69 15.94 16.02
C LEU A 263 -8.09 14.56 15.77
N VAL A 264 -6.76 14.49 15.69
CA VAL A 264 -6.04 13.22 15.64
C VAL A 264 -6.40 12.37 16.86
N GLY A 265 -6.46 12.98 18.04
CA GLY A 265 -6.78 12.30 19.30
C GLY A 265 -5.60 11.52 19.87
N ASP A 266 -5.60 11.41 21.19
CA ASP A 266 -4.60 10.70 21.99
C ASP A 266 -5.31 9.64 22.86
N ILE A 267 -4.62 9.07 23.85
CA ILE A 267 -5.19 8.06 24.76
C ILE A 267 -6.31 8.67 25.63
N PHE A 268 -6.22 9.96 25.94
CA PHE A 268 -7.15 10.69 26.81
C PHE A 268 -8.28 11.38 26.03
N ARG A 269 -8.08 11.64 24.75
CA ARG A 269 -9.01 12.34 23.85
C ARG A 269 -9.31 11.50 22.63
N LYS A 270 -10.58 11.12 22.50
CA LYS A 270 -11.07 10.46 21.29
C LYS A 270 -10.86 11.35 20.07
N GLY A 271 -10.38 10.75 18.98
CA GLY A 271 -10.16 11.42 17.70
C GLY A 271 -10.36 10.45 16.55
N LEU A 272 -9.37 10.37 15.66
CA LEU A 272 -9.38 9.48 14.51
C LEU A 272 -9.40 8.00 14.92
N SER A 273 -10.04 7.18 14.09
CA SER A 273 -9.90 5.72 14.16
C SER A 273 -8.46 5.29 13.83
N GLY A 274 -8.05 4.10 14.27
CA GLY A 274 -6.70 3.56 13.98
C GLY A 274 -6.36 3.59 12.49
N GLY A 275 -7.27 3.11 11.63
CA GLY A 275 -7.04 3.11 10.18
C GLY A 275 -6.99 4.52 9.56
N GLN A 276 -7.68 5.51 10.14
CA GLN A 276 -7.55 6.92 9.72
C GLN A 276 -6.22 7.51 10.19
N LYS A 277 -5.76 7.21 11.42
CA LYS A 277 -4.43 7.62 11.90
C LYS A 277 -3.33 7.05 11.02
N ARG A 278 -3.44 5.77 10.65
CA ARG A 278 -2.46 5.14 9.77
C ARG A 278 -2.40 5.78 8.38
N ARG A 279 -3.56 6.07 7.79
CA ARG A 279 -3.65 6.82 6.54
C ARG A 279 -3.07 8.23 6.66
N LEU A 280 -3.24 8.89 7.80
CA LEU A 280 -2.65 10.20 8.06
C LEU A 280 -1.11 10.13 8.13
N SER A 281 -0.54 9.12 8.79
CA SER A 281 0.91 8.94 8.82
C SER A 281 1.49 8.71 7.42
N ILE A 282 0.84 7.87 6.60
CA ILE A 282 1.23 7.68 5.21
C ILE A 282 1.07 8.99 4.41
N ALA A 283 -0.03 9.72 4.63
CA ALA A 283 -0.30 11.01 3.97
C ALA A 283 0.80 12.04 4.24
N ILE A 284 1.33 12.11 5.47
CA ILE A 284 2.42 13.01 5.83
C ILE A 284 3.66 12.73 4.98
N GLU A 285 4.03 11.46 4.82
CA GLU A 285 5.18 11.03 4.04
C GLU A 285 4.99 11.22 2.53
N LEU A 286 3.74 11.31 2.05
CA LEU A 286 3.42 11.57 0.65
C LEU A 286 3.53 13.05 0.26
N LEU A 287 3.60 13.98 1.22
CA LEU A 287 3.72 15.42 0.95
C LEU A 287 5.02 15.77 0.20
N SER A 288 6.10 15.02 0.41
CA SER A 288 7.36 15.15 -0.33
C SER A 288 7.28 14.58 -1.76
N ASN A 289 6.20 13.88 -2.11
CA ASN A 289 6.04 13.12 -3.35
C ASN A 289 7.21 12.15 -3.62
N PRO A 290 7.45 11.17 -2.74
CA PRO A 290 8.53 10.20 -2.92
C PRO A 290 8.23 9.26 -4.10
N SER A 291 9.29 8.78 -4.75
CA SER A 291 9.22 7.71 -5.76
C SER A 291 9.19 6.33 -5.10
N ILE A 292 9.89 6.17 -3.98
CA ILE A 292 9.94 4.94 -3.19
C ILE A 292 9.26 5.17 -1.84
N LEU A 293 8.30 4.32 -1.49
CA LEU A 293 7.64 4.34 -0.19
C LEU A 293 7.95 3.03 0.56
N ILE A 294 8.58 3.17 1.72
CA ILE A 294 8.89 2.05 2.61
C ILE A 294 7.96 2.11 3.82
N LEU A 295 7.24 1.02 4.10
CA LEU A 295 6.22 0.94 5.13
C LEU A 295 6.56 -0.17 6.12
N ASP A 296 6.87 0.17 7.36
CA ASP A 296 7.07 -0.84 8.41
C ASP A 296 5.73 -1.16 9.09
N GLU A 297 5.26 -2.40 8.93
CA GLU A 297 4.00 -2.95 9.41
C GLU A 297 2.78 -2.00 9.25
N PRO A 298 2.38 -1.67 8.01
CA PRO A 298 1.29 -0.73 7.75
C PRO A 298 -0.08 -1.19 8.27
N THR A 299 -0.21 -2.47 8.63
CA THR A 299 -1.47 -3.10 9.04
C THR A 299 -1.51 -3.41 10.54
N SER A 300 -0.46 -3.07 11.29
CA SER A 300 -0.36 -3.40 12.71
C SER A 300 -1.41 -2.65 13.55
N GLY A 301 -2.05 -3.35 14.49
CA GLY A 301 -3.06 -2.77 15.38
C GLY A 301 -4.38 -2.38 14.70
N LEU A 302 -4.61 -2.79 13.46
CA LEU A 302 -5.85 -2.55 12.72
C LEU A 302 -6.71 -3.81 12.62
N ASP A 303 -8.03 -3.64 12.60
CA ASP A 303 -8.94 -4.72 12.25
C ASP A 303 -8.86 -5.04 10.74
N SER A 304 -9.38 -6.20 10.33
CA SER A 304 -9.28 -6.67 8.94
C SER A 304 -9.92 -5.71 7.93
N SER A 305 -11.00 -5.01 8.31
CA SER A 305 -11.69 -4.09 7.39
C SER A 305 -10.90 -2.79 7.21
N ALA A 306 -10.37 -2.21 8.30
CA ALA A 306 -9.49 -1.06 8.25
C ALA A 306 -8.21 -1.36 7.48
N THR A 307 -7.61 -2.52 7.74
CA THR A 307 -6.43 -3.04 7.05
C THR A 307 -6.65 -3.09 5.53
N HIS A 308 -7.72 -3.74 5.09
CA HIS A 308 -8.03 -3.87 3.66
C HIS A 308 -8.21 -2.50 2.98
N ASN A 309 -8.84 -1.54 3.68
CA ASN A 309 -8.99 -0.19 3.15
C ASN A 309 -7.66 0.55 3.05
N VAL A 310 -6.78 0.47 4.07
CA VAL A 310 -5.43 1.06 4.02
C VAL A 310 -4.65 0.49 2.84
N MET A 311 -4.66 -0.83 2.66
CA MET A 311 -3.95 -1.49 1.58
C MET A 311 -4.49 -1.13 0.19
N LYS A 312 -5.81 -0.89 0.03
CA LYS A 312 -6.37 -0.35 -1.22
C LYS A 312 -5.76 0.99 -1.63
N PHE A 313 -5.52 1.89 -0.67
CA PHE A 313 -4.85 3.17 -0.96
C PHE A 313 -3.39 2.94 -1.37
N ILE A 314 -2.70 2.01 -0.72
CA ILE A 314 -1.32 1.64 -1.08
C ILE A 314 -1.25 1.07 -2.50
N VAL A 315 -2.16 0.17 -2.87
CA VAL A 315 -2.25 -0.38 -4.23
C VAL A 315 -2.53 0.72 -5.27
N LYS A 316 -3.37 1.71 -4.93
CA LYS A 316 -3.59 2.87 -5.80
C LYS A 316 -2.31 3.67 -6.03
N LEU A 317 -1.49 3.87 -5.00
CA LEU A 317 -0.19 4.55 -5.11
C LEU A 317 0.80 3.76 -5.97
N CYS A 318 0.79 2.41 -5.88
CA CYS A 318 1.54 1.57 -6.81
C CYS A 318 1.07 1.76 -8.25
N ALA A 319 -0.25 1.77 -8.49
CA ALA A 319 -0.81 1.98 -9.83
C ALA A 319 -0.47 3.36 -10.43
N GLU A 320 -0.20 4.36 -9.58
CA GLU A 320 0.32 5.68 -9.98
C GLU A 320 1.84 5.68 -10.29
N GLY A 321 2.49 4.52 -10.21
CA GLY A 321 3.90 4.33 -10.56
C GLY A 321 4.89 4.46 -9.40
N LYS A 322 4.42 4.45 -8.14
CA LYS A 322 5.32 4.42 -6.98
C LYS A 322 5.86 3.00 -6.75
N THR A 323 7.09 2.92 -6.25
CA THR A 323 7.70 1.67 -5.80
C THR A 323 7.42 1.52 -4.31
N ILE A 324 6.74 0.45 -3.90
CA ILE A 324 6.34 0.30 -2.50
C ILE A 324 6.86 -1.01 -1.92
N VAL A 325 7.52 -0.89 -0.77
CA VAL A 325 8.00 -2.02 0.04
C VAL A 325 7.33 -1.95 1.40
N CYS A 326 6.76 -3.06 1.87
CA CYS A 326 6.16 -3.11 3.19
C CYS A 326 6.55 -4.38 3.96
N THR A 327 6.79 -4.27 5.27
CA THR A 327 6.85 -5.44 6.16
C THR A 327 5.42 -5.77 6.61
N ILE A 328 5.02 -7.04 6.58
CA ILE A 328 3.71 -7.44 7.10
C ILE A 328 3.84 -8.71 7.92
N HIS A 329 3.30 -8.65 9.14
CA HIS A 329 3.13 -9.78 10.02
C HIS A 329 1.74 -10.38 9.76
N GLN A 330 1.70 -11.61 9.24
CA GLN A 330 0.49 -12.41 9.00
C GLN A 330 -0.65 -11.68 8.24
N PRO A 331 -0.51 -11.43 6.93
CA PRO A 331 -1.59 -10.81 6.15
C PRO A 331 -2.80 -11.73 6.00
N SER A 332 -4.01 -11.17 6.08
CA SER A 332 -5.23 -11.88 5.65
C SER A 332 -5.15 -12.24 4.16
N SER A 333 -5.89 -13.27 3.71
CA SER A 333 -5.89 -13.70 2.31
C SER A 333 -6.23 -12.56 1.33
N LEU A 334 -7.19 -11.68 1.70
CA LEU A 334 -7.56 -10.51 0.91
C LEU A 334 -6.39 -9.53 0.70
N VAL A 335 -5.54 -9.37 1.71
CA VAL A 335 -4.37 -8.49 1.64
C VAL A 335 -3.23 -9.20 0.91
N TYR A 336 -3.03 -10.48 1.17
CA TYR A 336 -2.02 -11.30 0.51
C TYR A 336 -2.15 -11.27 -1.00
N ASP A 337 -3.39 -11.32 -1.52
CA ASP A 337 -3.61 -11.25 -2.96
C ASP A 337 -3.15 -9.90 -3.55
N MET A 338 -3.14 -8.80 -2.77
CA MET A 338 -2.74 -7.46 -3.26
C MET A 338 -1.27 -7.37 -3.64
N PHE A 339 -0.43 -8.31 -3.19
CA PHE A 339 1.01 -8.26 -3.42
C PHE A 339 1.39 -8.75 -4.82
N THR A 340 2.21 -7.95 -5.49
CA THR A 340 2.87 -8.34 -6.74
C THR A 340 4.02 -9.29 -6.42
N ASN A 341 4.87 -8.90 -5.46
CA ASN A 341 6.07 -9.61 -5.06
C ASN A 341 6.07 -9.89 -3.57
N VAL A 342 6.71 -11.00 -3.20
CA VAL A 342 6.83 -11.47 -1.82
C VAL A 342 8.29 -11.80 -1.53
N VAL A 343 8.76 -11.39 -0.37
CA VAL A 343 10.03 -11.78 0.23
C VAL A 343 9.73 -12.52 1.53
N VAL A 344 10.15 -13.76 1.66
CA VAL A 344 10.03 -14.55 2.90
C VAL A 344 11.40 -14.63 3.54
N LEU A 345 11.51 -14.10 4.76
CA LEU A 345 12.72 -14.15 5.58
C LEU A 345 12.53 -15.11 6.74
N SER A 346 13.56 -15.91 7.03
CA SER A 346 13.66 -16.69 8.27
C SER A 346 15.08 -16.63 8.80
N ALA A 347 15.23 -16.41 10.11
CA ALA A 347 16.52 -16.29 10.79
C ALA A 347 17.57 -15.39 10.08
N GLY A 348 17.12 -14.30 9.44
CA GLY A 348 18.00 -13.38 8.71
C GLY A 348 18.36 -13.79 7.29
N GLN A 349 17.89 -14.94 6.80
CA GLN A 349 18.15 -15.47 5.46
C GLN A 349 16.91 -15.38 4.57
N THR A 350 17.13 -15.30 3.25
CA THR A 350 16.05 -15.28 2.26
C THR A 350 15.62 -16.71 1.91
N VAL A 351 14.38 -17.05 2.29
CA VAL A 351 13.76 -18.33 1.94
C VAL A 351 13.12 -18.27 0.56
N TYR A 352 12.55 -17.11 0.20
CA TYR A 352 11.92 -16.88 -1.09
C TYR A 352 11.94 -15.39 -1.42
N CYS A 353 12.22 -15.02 -2.67
CA CYS A 353 11.97 -13.66 -3.17
C CYS A 353 11.53 -13.74 -4.63
N GLY A 354 10.34 -13.22 -4.93
CA GLY A 354 9.82 -13.20 -6.29
C GLY A 354 8.32 -12.94 -6.37
N PRO A 355 7.70 -13.15 -7.55
CA PRO A 355 6.28 -12.95 -7.76
C PRO A 355 5.44 -13.82 -6.84
N ARG A 356 4.37 -13.27 -6.26
CA ARG A 356 3.46 -13.99 -5.36
C ARG A 356 2.96 -15.31 -5.96
N ARG A 357 2.60 -15.30 -7.24
CA ARG A 357 2.03 -16.47 -7.97
C ARG A 357 2.96 -17.68 -8.07
N LEU A 358 4.28 -17.46 -8.02
CA LEU A 358 5.27 -18.52 -8.14
C LEU A 358 5.63 -19.14 -6.78
N MET A 359 5.15 -18.56 -5.67
CA MET A 359 5.49 -19.02 -4.33
C MET A 359 4.93 -20.43 -4.05
N ILE A 360 3.64 -20.66 -4.31
CA ILE A 360 3.02 -21.98 -4.08
C ILE A 360 3.69 -23.08 -4.93
N PRO A 361 3.87 -22.92 -6.26
CA PRO A 361 4.59 -23.90 -7.06
C PRO A 361 6.03 -24.15 -6.61
N HIS A 362 6.73 -23.11 -6.13
CA HIS A 362 8.10 -23.26 -5.63
C HIS A 362 8.17 -24.13 -4.37
N PHE A 363 7.34 -23.85 -3.37
CA PHE A 363 7.31 -24.67 -2.15
C PHE A 363 6.74 -26.09 -2.39
N ALA A 364 5.80 -26.24 -3.33
CA ALA A 364 5.36 -27.55 -3.79
C ALA A 364 6.53 -28.40 -4.34
N SER A 365 7.43 -27.78 -5.13
CA SER A 365 8.61 -28.47 -5.67
C SER A 365 9.63 -28.92 -4.62
N THR A 366 9.62 -28.30 -3.43
CA THR A 366 10.47 -28.69 -2.30
C THR A 366 9.81 -29.69 -1.35
N GLY A 367 8.56 -30.09 -1.64
CA GLY A 367 7.79 -31.07 -0.88
C GLY A 367 6.81 -30.46 0.14
N TYR A 368 6.54 -29.15 0.05
CA TYR A 368 5.65 -28.43 0.95
C TYR A 368 4.47 -27.83 0.20
N ASP A 369 3.42 -28.63 0.03
CA ASP A 369 2.18 -28.21 -0.60
C ASP A 369 1.29 -27.43 0.37
N CYS A 370 0.81 -26.27 -0.07
CA CYS A 370 -0.16 -25.47 0.68
C CYS A 370 -1.56 -26.10 0.60
N PRO A 371 -2.24 -26.39 1.72
CA PRO A 371 -3.61 -26.89 1.71
C PRO A 371 -4.59 -25.88 1.07
N THR A 372 -5.59 -26.38 0.34
CA THR A 372 -6.52 -25.56 -0.47
C THR A 372 -7.31 -24.52 0.32
N TYR A 373 -7.61 -24.77 1.59
CA TYR A 373 -8.43 -23.89 2.44
C TYR A 373 -7.59 -23.13 3.48
N MET A 374 -6.27 -23.10 3.31
CA MET A 374 -5.36 -22.39 4.19
C MET A 374 -4.85 -21.13 3.50
N ASN A 375 -4.64 -20.07 4.28
CA ASN A 375 -4.01 -18.85 3.77
C ASN A 375 -2.54 -19.15 3.44
N PRO A 376 -2.08 -18.97 2.18
CA PRO A 376 -0.71 -19.26 1.80
C PRO A 376 0.31 -18.47 2.62
N ALA A 377 0.04 -17.20 2.91
CA ALA A 377 0.95 -16.37 3.70
C ALA A 377 1.14 -16.92 5.11
N GLU A 378 0.06 -17.35 5.75
CA GLU A 378 0.09 -17.91 7.09
C GLU A 378 0.80 -19.26 7.11
N TYR A 379 0.48 -20.14 6.15
CA TYR A 379 1.11 -21.45 6.00
C TYR A 379 2.63 -21.33 5.83
N PHE A 380 3.11 -20.50 4.89
CA PHE A 380 4.55 -20.37 4.67
C PHE A 380 5.27 -19.64 5.80
N ILE A 381 4.63 -18.69 6.49
CA ILE A 381 5.21 -18.08 7.70
C ILE A 381 5.34 -19.13 8.81
N SER A 382 4.32 -19.97 9.02
CA SER A 382 4.41 -21.07 10.01
C SER A 382 5.47 -22.10 9.64
N LEU A 383 5.60 -22.41 8.35
CA LEU A 383 6.55 -23.39 7.84
C LEU A 383 8.00 -22.98 8.09
N VAL A 384 8.31 -21.69 7.93
CA VAL A 384 9.67 -21.16 8.10
C VAL A 384 9.97 -20.73 9.54
N ASN A 385 9.02 -20.87 10.46
CA ASN A 385 9.20 -20.45 11.85
C ASN A 385 9.87 -21.54 12.69
N THR A 386 11.13 -21.33 13.04
CA THR A 386 11.95 -22.26 13.82
C THR A 386 11.52 -22.43 15.27
N ASP A 387 10.62 -21.59 15.77
CA ASP A 387 10.17 -21.63 17.17
C ASP A 387 9.14 -22.75 17.44
N PHE A 388 8.60 -23.41 16.41
CA PHE A 388 7.54 -24.42 16.52
C PHE A 388 7.99 -25.81 16.05
N GLU A 389 7.50 -26.89 16.68
CA GLU A 389 7.98 -28.27 16.45
C GLU A 389 7.77 -28.79 15.00
N ASP A 390 6.76 -28.28 14.28
CA ASP A 390 6.40 -28.72 12.91
C ASP A 390 7.07 -27.89 11.79
N HIS A 391 8.20 -27.24 12.05
CA HIS A 391 8.86 -26.37 11.09
C HIS A 391 9.61 -27.14 9.98
N ALA A 392 9.74 -26.54 8.81
CA ALA A 392 10.58 -27.08 7.74
C ALA A 392 12.08 -26.98 8.09
N ASP A 393 12.89 -27.72 7.33
CA ASP A 393 14.34 -27.54 7.32
C ASP A 393 14.67 -26.23 6.55
N VAL A 394 14.76 -25.12 7.29
CA VAL A 394 15.02 -23.78 6.74
C VAL A 394 16.30 -23.75 5.88
N PRO A 395 17.46 -24.30 6.31
CA PRO A 395 18.64 -24.43 5.45
C PRO A 395 18.37 -25.08 4.09
N LYS A 396 17.57 -26.16 4.05
CA LYS A 396 17.20 -26.82 2.80
C LYS A 396 16.37 -25.92 1.89
N LEU A 397 15.43 -25.16 2.46
CA LEU A 397 14.60 -24.21 1.70
C LEU A 397 15.44 -23.06 1.13
N VAL A 398 16.36 -22.49 1.92
CA VAL A 398 17.28 -21.43 1.49
C VAL A 398 18.16 -21.92 0.34
N GLN A 399 18.71 -23.13 0.43
CA GLN A 399 19.51 -23.73 -0.64
C GLN A 399 18.69 -23.98 -1.91
N SER A 400 17.46 -24.49 -1.77
CA SER A 400 16.56 -24.70 -2.89
C SER A 400 16.26 -23.38 -3.63
N TYR A 401 15.95 -22.32 -2.88
CA TYR A 401 15.74 -21.00 -3.47
C TYR A 401 17.00 -20.49 -4.17
N ALA A 402 18.18 -20.63 -3.56
CA ALA A 402 19.44 -20.20 -4.15
C ALA A 402 19.74 -20.88 -5.51
N GLN A 403 19.30 -22.13 -5.70
CA GLN A 403 19.47 -22.90 -6.93
C GLN A 403 18.33 -22.71 -7.94
N SER A 404 17.21 -22.12 -7.52
CA SER A 404 15.99 -22.00 -8.32
C SER A 404 16.14 -21.04 -9.52
N GLU A 405 15.32 -21.26 -10.55
CA GLU A 405 15.21 -20.33 -11.69
C GLU A 405 14.72 -18.94 -11.27
N ILE A 406 13.94 -18.86 -10.17
CA ILE A 406 13.44 -17.59 -9.63
C ILE A 406 14.60 -16.71 -9.16
N ARG A 407 15.60 -17.31 -8.47
CA ARG A 407 16.80 -16.58 -8.03
C ARG A 407 17.67 -16.13 -9.19
N LYS A 408 17.77 -16.93 -10.26
CA LYS A 408 18.51 -16.56 -11.49
C LYS A 408 17.81 -15.42 -12.23
N GLU A 409 16.49 -15.49 -12.38
CA GLU A 409 15.69 -14.44 -12.98
C GLU A 409 15.79 -13.13 -12.19
N LEU A 410 15.80 -13.18 -10.85
CA LEU A 410 16.03 -12.01 -10.01
C LEU A 410 17.40 -11.37 -10.30
N SER A 411 18.49 -12.17 -10.35
CA SER A 411 19.82 -11.66 -10.74
C SER A 411 19.82 -11.01 -12.12
N ASN A 412 19.16 -11.66 -13.09
CA ASN A 412 19.09 -11.15 -14.46
C ASN A 412 18.35 -9.82 -14.53
N ARG A 413 17.27 -9.66 -13.75
CA ARG A 413 16.52 -8.40 -13.67
C ARG A 413 17.34 -7.28 -13.06
N ILE A 414 18.03 -7.55 -11.95
CA ILE A 414 18.92 -6.56 -11.32
C ILE A 414 20.02 -6.12 -12.30
N GLU A 415 20.61 -7.07 -13.04
CA GLU A 415 21.62 -6.76 -14.05
C GLU A 415 21.06 -6.02 -15.28
N SER A 416 19.80 -6.30 -15.65
CA SER A 416 19.10 -5.57 -16.71
C SER A 416 18.80 -4.12 -16.31
N ASP A 417 18.41 -3.91 -15.05
CA ASP A 417 18.16 -2.56 -14.51
C ASP A 417 19.41 -1.70 -14.56
N ARG A 418 20.58 -2.26 -14.19
CA ARG A 418 21.89 -1.58 -14.28
C ARG A 418 22.22 -1.08 -15.69
N LYS A 419 21.74 -1.76 -16.71
CA LYS A 419 21.98 -1.40 -18.12
C LYS A 419 20.94 -0.42 -18.65
N THR A 420 19.70 -0.55 -18.21
CA THR A 420 18.55 0.16 -18.77
C THR A 420 18.32 1.51 -18.10
N LEU A 421 18.52 1.59 -16.78
CA LEU A 421 18.17 2.75 -15.97
C LEU A 421 19.41 3.58 -15.61
N GLN A 422 20.20 3.99 -16.61
CA GLN A 422 21.28 4.94 -16.34
C GLN A 422 20.68 6.35 -16.18
N HIS A 423 21.09 7.04 -15.11
CA HIS A 423 20.74 8.43 -14.77
C HIS A 423 19.44 8.59 -13.95
N LEU A 424 19.57 8.68 -12.62
CA LEU A 424 18.64 9.50 -11.83
C LEU A 424 18.95 10.96 -12.17
N PRO A 425 17.97 11.84 -12.45
CA PRO A 425 18.25 13.26 -12.44
C PRO A 425 18.85 13.61 -11.07
N ASP A 426 19.81 14.54 -11.02
CA ASP A 426 20.30 15.10 -9.77
C ASP A 426 19.11 15.76 -9.04
N ILE A 427 18.41 14.99 -8.22
CA ILE A 427 17.31 15.48 -7.39
C ILE A 427 17.97 16.18 -6.20
N GLU A 428 18.49 17.36 -6.46
CA GLU A 428 18.84 18.31 -5.41
C GLU A 428 17.54 18.97 -4.93
N GLN A 429 16.84 18.31 -4.00
CA GLN A 429 15.79 19.00 -3.24
C GLN A 429 16.48 19.99 -2.30
N PRO A 430 16.29 21.31 -2.45
CA PRO A 430 16.89 22.27 -1.55
C PRO A 430 16.27 22.09 -0.16
N SER A 431 17.12 22.01 0.86
CA SER A 431 16.65 21.82 2.22
C SER A 431 15.73 22.98 2.67
N PRO A 432 14.68 22.71 3.45
CA PRO A 432 13.88 23.75 4.09
C PRO A 432 14.74 24.69 4.95
N SER A 433 14.35 25.96 5.08
CA SER A 433 15.11 26.91 5.90
C SER A 433 14.95 26.63 7.40
N ALA A 434 16.06 26.68 8.13
CA ALA A 434 16.08 26.49 9.59
C ALA A 434 15.18 27.51 10.31
N LEU A 435 15.11 28.76 9.82
CA LEU A 435 14.25 29.79 10.41
C LEU A 435 12.76 29.46 10.25
N ARG A 436 12.34 28.98 9.07
CA ARG A 436 10.95 28.56 8.85
C ARG A 436 10.62 27.33 9.69
N GLN A 437 11.54 26.36 9.77
CA GLN A 437 11.37 25.21 10.65
C GLN A 437 11.21 25.64 12.11
N PHE A 438 12.10 26.50 12.60
CA PHE A 438 12.02 27.04 13.96
C PHE A 438 10.68 27.75 14.22
N GLY A 439 10.23 28.61 13.31
CA GLY A 439 8.94 29.30 13.43
C GLY A 439 7.75 28.35 13.47
N VAL A 440 7.73 27.33 12.60
CA VAL A 440 6.67 26.31 12.58
C VAL A 440 6.70 25.45 13.84
N LEU A 441 7.88 25.04 14.31
CA LEU A 441 8.03 24.23 15.52
C LEU A 441 7.65 25.02 16.78
N MET A 442 8.02 26.30 16.86
CA MET A 442 7.61 27.17 17.95
C MET A 442 6.10 27.39 17.95
N TYR A 443 5.51 27.66 16.80
CA TYR A 443 4.05 27.76 16.66
C TYR A 443 3.36 26.46 17.09
N ARG A 444 3.83 25.31 16.61
CA ARG A 444 3.33 23.98 16.99
C ARG A 444 3.43 23.76 18.49
N ASN A 445 4.59 24.03 19.10
CA ASN A 445 4.80 23.82 20.52
C ASN A 445 3.89 24.73 21.37
N THR A 446 3.79 26.02 21.03
CA THR A 446 2.91 26.97 21.72
C THR A 446 1.45 26.54 21.62
N LEU A 447 0.96 26.17 20.43
CA LEU A 447 -0.41 25.73 20.26
C LEU A 447 -0.71 24.43 20.99
N ASN A 448 0.24 23.48 20.98
CA ASN A 448 0.15 22.24 21.72
C ASN A 448 0.03 22.50 23.23
N ASN A 449 0.83 23.41 23.78
CA ASN A 449 0.82 23.76 25.19
C ASN A 449 -0.47 24.46 25.60
N ILE A 450 -1.00 25.36 24.77
CA ILE A 450 -2.28 26.05 25.02
C ILE A 450 -3.45 25.05 25.04
N ARG A 451 -3.47 24.09 24.10
CA ARG A 451 -4.53 23.07 23.99
C ARG A 451 -4.37 21.91 24.99
N ASN A 452 -3.20 21.73 25.58
CA ASN A 452 -2.90 20.76 26.63
C ASN A 452 -2.64 21.45 27.99
N PRO A 453 -3.66 22.07 28.59
CA PRO A 453 -3.50 22.83 29.83
C PRO A 453 -3.02 21.97 30.99
N GLY A 454 -3.33 20.68 31.03
CA GLY A 454 -3.06 19.80 32.18
C GLY A 454 -1.61 19.84 32.65
N ILE A 455 -0.64 19.67 31.74
CA ILE A 455 0.79 19.64 32.13
C ILE A 455 1.26 21.01 32.59
N TYR A 456 0.82 22.09 31.92
CA TYR A 456 1.25 23.44 32.27
C TYR A 456 0.64 23.91 33.59
N TRP A 457 -0.66 23.71 33.79
CA TRP A 457 -1.36 24.09 35.02
C TRP A 457 -0.85 23.30 36.22
N ILE A 458 -0.59 22.00 36.08
CA ILE A 458 0.02 21.20 37.15
C ILE A 458 1.41 21.75 37.50
N ARG A 459 2.25 22.10 36.51
CA ARG A 459 3.57 22.70 36.78
C ARG A 459 3.45 24.07 37.45
N LEU A 460 2.57 24.94 36.96
CA LEU A 460 2.36 26.27 37.51
C LEU A 460 1.87 26.19 38.97
N PHE A 461 0.90 25.31 39.23
CA PHE A 461 0.40 25.03 40.57
C PHE A 461 1.49 24.45 41.48
N MET A 462 2.29 23.50 40.99
CA MET A 462 3.42 22.95 41.73
C MET A 462 4.44 24.03 42.10
N TYR A 463 4.78 24.94 41.18
CA TYR A 463 5.67 26.07 41.48
C TYR A 463 5.06 27.06 42.48
N PHE A 464 3.76 27.31 42.39
CA PHE A 464 3.04 28.11 43.37
C PHE A 464 3.10 27.46 44.77
N CYS A 465 2.81 26.17 44.88
CA CYS A 465 2.89 25.43 46.15
C CYS A 465 4.32 25.39 46.71
N LEU A 466 5.34 25.18 45.87
CA LEU A 466 6.73 25.19 46.30
C LEU A 466 7.15 26.58 46.79
N SER A 467 6.80 27.64 46.06
CA SER A 467 7.06 29.02 46.45
C SER A 467 6.34 29.38 47.75
N PHE A 468 5.11 28.91 47.92
CA PHE A 468 4.33 29.12 49.14
C PHE A 468 4.99 28.40 50.33
N MET A 469 5.36 27.12 50.16
CA MET A 469 6.03 26.33 51.20
C MET A 469 7.35 26.98 51.64
N VAL A 470 8.22 27.33 50.70
CA VAL A 470 9.49 28.02 51.00
C VAL A 470 9.23 29.37 51.67
N GLY A 471 8.27 30.15 51.17
CA GLY A 471 7.89 31.43 51.76
C GLY A 471 7.41 31.29 53.21
N THR A 472 6.61 30.27 53.52
CA THR A 472 6.14 30.01 54.89
C THR A 472 7.26 29.49 55.81
N MET A 473 8.23 28.73 55.30
CA MET A 473 9.33 28.19 56.08
C MET A 473 10.27 29.28 56.61
N TYR A 474 10.50 30.33 55.81
CA TYR A 474 11.38 31.44 56.16
C TYR A 474 10.65 32.63 56.79
N LEU A 475 9.32 32.55 56.97
CA LEU A 475 8.55 33.66 57.54
C LEU A 475 8.92 33.93 59.01
N SER A 476 9.34 32.90 59.75
CA SER A 476 9.70 32.99 61.17
C SER A 476 11.20 33.19 61.43
N THR A 477 12.03 33.28 60.39
CA THR A 477 13.49 33.44 60.54
C THR A 477 13.92 34.91 60.61
N ASN A 478 12.98 35.84 60.47
CA ASN A 478 13.22 37.29 60.49
C ASN A 478 12.84 37.97 61.82
N ASP A 479 12.40 37.19 62.83
CA ASP A 479 11.96 37.71 64.14
C ASP A 479 13.05 37.64 65.23
N ASP A 480 14.30 37.31 64.87
CA ASP A 480 15.53 37.46 65.70
C ASP A 480 16.48 38.45 65.01
#